data_AF-A0A7Z2GDN5-F1
#
_entry.id   AF-A0A7Z2GDN5-F1
#
_cell.length_a   1.000
_cell.length_b   1.000
_cell.length_c   1.000
_cell.angle_alpha   90.00
_cell.angle_beta   90.00
_cell.angle_gamma   90.00
#
_symmetry.space_group_name_H-M   'P 1'
#
loop_
_entity.id
_entity.type
_entity.pdbx_description
1 polymer ?
#
loop_
_entity_poly.entity_id
_entity_poly.type
_entity_poly.pdbx_seq_one_letter_code
_entity_poly.pdbx_strand_id
1 'polypeptide(L)'
;MNDPATLPAAPAGVRRDTRRSLFSRLARREPLAIDGLPPSLASLGAGQVHVVYASASPARDALFWQTAAAALAGPATVLSTRDGASLAATLRDHGVDLDKNGSTHAWANVCALRPLPERDGAQVLIEALNALAAQCAAPESQFLIEGAEAFFNWRDHAALASQGAQLAGWCAQHRYGVLMVVAPPGLGDDQEHPELAAFQARFAGAAQLHQVQGQYHWEVAFWRAGDAVHGSQSVPLRFSAAEHRLTVSGGTFETEIGEAGLLAPDEGRVIVSRDAMLHERVLPPAWQIVDNNEAAVAAARTSVAATVMLDFSVNRDLETLAEQVHTLRLQCGEALKIIVREDAVAMRYESLMLNLGANRVVARQTPLAQVEAIVDSLQGQVYSRPMPADYRAALAAVVHGEESGYVSAAHFVELVRAAVERSRVIQLPSVLIRLALMPEVAHVDALKACCLRRAGDIVTASGDSLYVFFFACRMSDADAVCRRVFQRPLAELFQGEERYGDGRAIIEALDTFADEIDTAPPPDYSGWLKINEGQPAAPAAVSVQANGQTVPPTPSANAPAATAAAPATPGNIAPIHGDLLPALDAAARTDLAKPRAAPQRAPLPLKA
;
A
#
# COMPACT_ATOMS: atom_id res chain seq x y z
N MET A 1 -68.18 34.22 -64.37
CA MET A 1 -68.91 33.93 -63.12
C MET A 1 -67.96 33.13 -62.25
N ASN A 2 -67.58 33.71 -61.10
CA ASN A 2 -67.01 33.17 -59.84
C ASN A 2 -66.07 31.94 -59.94
N ASP A 3 -64.85 31.91 -59.40
CA ASP A 3 -64.43 32.21 -58.03
C ASP A 3 -62.89 32.37 -57.95
N PRO A 4 -62.33 33.01 -56.91
CA PRO A 4 -60.88 33.22 -56.76
C PRO A 4 -60.17 31.95 -56.29
N ALA A 5 -59.03 31.65 -56.91
CA ALA A 5 -58.20 30.50 -56.60
C ALA A 5 -57.62 30.57 -55.17
N THR A 6 -57.97 29.56 -54.38
CA THR A 6 -57.42 29.23 -53.07
C THR A 6 -55.96 28.79 -53.21
N LEU A 7 -55.03 29.50 -52.57
CA LEU A 7 -53.65 29.03 -52.35
C LEU A 7 -53.66 27.92 -51.29
N PRO A 8 -52.99 26.76 -51.50
CA PRO A 8 -52.74 25.82 -50.43
C PRO A 8 -51.65 26.37 -49.49
N ALA A 9 -51.98 26.44 -48.20
CA ALA A 9 -51.08 26.79 -47.12
C ALA A 9 -49.91 25.78 -47.02
N ALA A 10 -48.69 26.29 -46.95
CA ALA A 10 -47.51 25.49 -46.60
C ALA A 10 -47.56 25.12 -45.10
N PRO A 11 -47.28 23.86 -44.70
CA PRO A 11 -47.29 23.48 -43.30
C PRO A 11 -46.10 24.09 -42.56
N ALA A 12 -46.39 24.96 -41.60
CA ALA A 12 -45.44 25.42 -40.60
C ALA A 12 -45.18 24.29 -39.59
N GLY A 13 -43.90 23.97 -39.33
CA GLY A 13 -43.51 23.31 -38.09
C GLY A 13 -42.60 22.09 -38.17
N VAL A 14 -41.47 22.15 -38.90
CA VAL A 14 -40.39 21.13 -38.76
C VAL A 14 -39.03 21.76 -38.37
N ARG A 15 -38.96 23.09 -38.16
CA ARG A 15 -37.71 23.79 -37.83
C ARG A 15 -37.39 23.96 -36.34
N ARG A 16 -38.26 23.52 -35.42
CA ARG A 16 -38.03 23.68 -33.96
C ARG A 16 -37.46 22.44 -33.26
N ASP A 17 -37.75 21.22 -33.73
CA ASP A 17 -37.28 20.00 -33.05
C ASP A 17 -35.85 19.55 -33.43
N THR A 18 -35.38 19.88 -34.63
CA THR A 18 -34.01 19.55 -35.06
C THR A 18 -32.94 20.38 -34.34
N ARG A 19 -33.25 21.62 -33.93
CA ARG A 19 -32.34 22.43 -33.11
C ARG A 19 -32.21 21.89 -31.69
N ARG A 20 -33.30 21.48 -31.04
CA ARG A 20 -33.25 20.85 -29.71
C ARG A 20 -32.45 19.54 -29.71
N SER A 21 -32.52 18.76 -30.79
CA SER A 21 -31.75 17.52 -30.97
C SER A 21 -30.25 17.73 -31.26
N LEU A 22 -29.84 18.88 -31.81
CA LEU A 22 -28.43 19.24 -31.98
C LEU A 22 -27.84 19.82 -30.69
N PHE A 23 -28.60 20.65 -29.97
CA PHE A 23 -28.22 21.13 -28.64
C PHE A 23 -28.14 20.01 -27.59
N SER A 24 -28.95 18.95 -27.71
CA SER A 24 -28.86 17.80 -26.81
C SER A 24 -27.64 16.90 -27.06
N ARG A 25 -27.03 16.96 -28.25
CA ARG A 25 -25.74 16.30 -28.54
C ARG A 25 -24.53 17.17 -28.12
N LEU A 26 -24.68 18.50 -28.14
CA LEU A 26 -23.71 19.46 -27.58
C LEU A 26 -23.77 19.57 -26.04
N ALA A 27 -24.78 18.99 -25.40
CA ALA A 27 -24.98 18.98 -23.95
C ALA A 27 -24.65 17.63 -23.28
N ARG A 28 -23.95 16.71 -23.97
CA ARG A 28 -23.23 15.65 -23.26
C ARG A 28 -22.01 16.29 -22.64
N ARG A 29 -22.20 16.85 -21.45
CA ARG A 29 -21.12 17.29 -20.58
C ARG A 29 -20.33 16.05 -20.24
N GLU A 30 -19.05 16.07 -20.59
CA GLU A 30 -18.19 14.98 -20.19
C GLU A 30 -18.15 14.95 -18.65
N PRO A 31 -18.35 13.76 -18.06
CA PRO A 31 -18.21 13.58 -16.62
C PRO A 31 -16.79 13.94 -16.19
N LEU A 32 -16.55 13.96 -14.87
CA LEU A 32 -15.18 13.95 -14.33
C LEU A 32 -14.32 12.92 -15.08
N ALA A 33 -13.07 13.29 -15.38
CA ALA A 33 -12.12 12.45 -16.12
C ALA A 33 -11.57 11.30 -15.24
N ILE A 34 -12.47 10.40 -14.84
CA ILE A 34 -12.17 9.13 -14.18
C ILE A 34 -12.82 8.02 -15.01
N ASP A 35 -12.00 7.24 -15.71
CA ASP A 35 -12.48 6.19 -16.60
C ASP A 35 -13.13 5.06 -15.77
N GLY A 36 -14.29 4.60 -16.20
CA GLY A 36 -15.07 3.57 -15.49
C GLY A 36 -15.88 4.10 -14.29
N LEU A 37 -15.80 5.40 -13.96
CA LEU A 37 -16.66 5.99 -12.93
C LEU A 37 -18.11 6.08 -13.43
N PRO A 38 -19.11 5.60 -12.68
CA PRO A 38 -20.51 5.71 -13.08
C PRO A 38 -20.90 7.17 -13.33
N PRO A 39 -21.64 7.50 -14.41
CA PRO A 39 -22.05 8.88 -14.71
C PRO A 39 -22.81 9.55 -13.56
N SER A 40 -23.52 8.76 -12.75
CA SER A 40 -24.20 9.20 -11.53
C SER A 40 -23.29 9.83 -10.47
N LEU A 41 -22.00 9.48 -10.45
CA LEU A 41 -20.99 9.96 -9.50
C LEU A 41 -20.04 11.01 -10.10
N ALA A 42 -20.22 11.31 -11.38
CA ALA A 42 -19.27 12.10 -12.16
C ALA A 42 -19.93 13.26 -12.94
N SER A 43 -21.27 13.30 -12.99
CA SER A 43 -22.01 14.31 -13.75
C SER A 43 -21.91 15.72 -13.16
N LEU A 44 -21.78 16.72 -14.03
CA LEU A 44 -21.74 18.14 -13.65
C LEU A 44 -22.99 18.87 -14.16
N GLY A 45 -23.88 19.27 -13.24
CA GLY A 45 -25.15 19.90 -13.58
C GLY A 45 -25.10 21.43 -13.77
N ALA A 46 -26.11 21.97 -14.43
CA ALA A 46 -26.23 23.40 -14.71
C ALA A 46 -26.83 24.08 -13.48
N GLY A 47 -26.30 25.24 -13.10
CA GLY A 47 -26.74 25.95 -11.90
C GLY A 47 -26.38 25.24 -10.60
N GLN A 48 -25.37 24.38 -10.64
CA GLN A 48 -24.97 23.52 -9.54
C GLN A 48 -23.48 23.69 -9.24
N VAL A 49 -23.14 23.57 -7.96
CA VAL A 49 -21.76 23.55 -7.47
C VAL A 49 -21.41 22.13 -7.07
N HIS A 50 -20.26 21.64 -7.53
CA HIS A 50 -19.64 20.39 -7.11
C HIS A 50 -18.28 20.72 -6.50
N VAL A 51 -17.96 20.10 -5.37
CA VAL A 51 -16.66 20.25 -4.72
C VAL A 51 -15.98 18.89 -4.60
N VAL A 52 -14.68 18.86 -4.90
CA VAL A 52 -13.81 17.72 -4.65
C VAL A 52 -12.72 18.16 -3.69
N TYR A 53 -12.65 17.52 -2.54
CA TYR A 53 -11.57 17.70 -1.59
C TYR A 53 -10.40 16.80 -1.98
N ALA A 54 -9.24 17.40 -2.26
CA ALA A 54 -8.06 16.68 -2.68
C ALA A 54 -6.79 17.44 -2.31
N SER A 55 -5.94 16.81 -1.49
CA SER A 55 -4.58 17.29 -1.23
C SER A 55 -3.73 17.28 -2.51
N ALA A 56 -2.67 18.10 -2.53
CA ALA A 56 -1.74 18.15 -3.65
C ALA A 56 -1.15 16.76 -3.92
N SER A 57 -1.48 16.20 -5.08
CA SER A 57 -1.10 14.84 -5.47
C SER A 57 -1.20 14.68 -6.99
N PRO A 58 -0.48 13.69 -7.58
CA PRO A 58 -0.64 13.38 -9.00
C PRO A 58 -2.09 13.03 -9.39
N ALA A 59 -2.86 12.44 -8.47
CA ALA A 59 -4.26 12.11 -8.71
C ALA A 59 -5.14 13.37 -8.77
N ARG A 60 -4.91 14.36 -7.89
CA ARG A 60 -5.58 15.67 -7.97
C ARG A 60 -5.32 16.34 -9.31
N ASP A 61 -4.06 16.38 -9.74
CA ASP A 61 -3.68 17.01 -11.00
C ASP A 61 -4.30 16.28 -12.20
N ALA A 62 -4.21 14.94 -12.24
CA ALA A 62 -4.84 14.14 -13.28
C ALA A 62 -6.36 14.37 -13.33
N LEU A 63 -7.05 14.33 -12.19
CA LEU A 63 -8.49 14.59 -12.10
C LEU A 63 -8.84 15.96 -12.67
N PHE A 64 -8.22 17.03 -12.16
CA PHE A 64 -8.61 18.38 -12.53
C PHE A 64 -8.23 18.71 -13.98
N TRP A 65 -6.98 18.49 -14.36
CA TRP A 65 -6.46 18.97 -15.65
C TRP A 65 -6.95 18.13 -16.82
N GLN A 66 -7.20 16.84 -16.64
CA GLN A 66 -7.85 16.03 -17.70
C GLN A 66 -9.32 16.41 -17.84
N THR A 67 -10.04 16.65 -16.73
CA THR A 67 -11.41 17.18 -16.80
C THR A 67 -11.46 18.56 -17.46
N ALA A 68 -10.47 19.42 -17.19
CA ALA A 68 -10.34 20.72 -17.81
C ALA A 68 -10.03 20.63 -19.31
N ALA A 69 -9.08 19.80 -19.71
CA ALA A 69 -8.75 19.58 -21.12
C ALA A 69 -9.96 19.10 -21.93
N ALA A 70 -10.70 18.12 -21.40
CA ALA A 70 -11.98 17.65 -21.92
C ALA A 70 -13.02 18.79 -22.04
N ALA A 71 -13.22 19.55 -20.96
CA ALA A 71 -14.21 20.63 -20.92
C ALA A 71 -13.92 21.76 -21.93
N LEU A 72 -12.65 22.04 -22.23
CA LEU A 72 -12.23 23.08 -23.18
C LEU A 72 -12.58 22.75 -24.65
N ALA A 73 -12.98 21.51 -24.96
CA ALA A 73 -13.59 21.16 -26.24
C ALA A 73 -15.02 21.74 -26.40
N GLY A 74 -15.63 22.19 -25.31
CA GLY A 74 -16.94 22.87 -25.26
C GLY A 74 -16.88 24.27 -24.62
N PRO A 75 -18.03 24.93 -24.40
CA PRO A 75 -18.11 26.22 -23.74
C PRO A 75 -17.83 26.10 -22.23
N ALA A 76 -16.56 26.16 -21.86
CA ALA A 76 -16.08 26.06 -20.48
C ALA A 76 -15.06 27.14 -20.13
N THR A 77 -15.01 27.53 -18.87
CA THR A 77 -14.05 28.49 -18.32
C THR A 77 -13.21 27.77 -17.27
N VAL A 78 -11.91 27.64 -17.52
CA VAL A 78 -10.93 27.04 -16.59
C VAL A 78 -10.20 28.15 -15.86
N LEU A 79 -10.21 28.06 -14.53
CA LEU A 79 -9.68 29.04 -13.60
C LEU A 79 -8.68 28.36 -12.67
N SER A 80 -7.54 28.98 -12.45
CA SER A 80 -6.51 28.47 -11.53
C SER A 80 -5.76 29.61 -10.88
N THR A 81 -5.28 29.42 -9.65
CA THR A 81 -4.38 30.37 -8.96
C THR A 81 -2.94 30.31 -9.47
N ARG A 82 -2.61 29.38 -10.38
CA ARG A 82 -1.32 29.33 -11.09
C ARG A 82 -1.14 30.55 -11.99
N ASP A 83 0.10 30.93 -12.26
CA ASP A 83 0.39 31.95 -13.26
C ASP A 83 0.08 31.44 -14.68
N GLY A 84 -0.08 32.36 -15.63
CA GLY A 84 -0.51 32.05 -16.99
C GLY A 84 0.45 31.13 -17.75
N ALA A 85 1.77 31.20 -17.49
CA ALA A 85 2.74 30.36 -18.18
C ALA A 85 2.68 28.92 -17.66
N SER A 86 2.60 28.74 -16.34
CA SER A 86 2.41 27.42 -15.70
C SER A 86 1.09 26.77 -16.12
N LEU A 87 0.01 27.57 -16.19
CA LEU A 87 -1.31 27.14 -16.65
C LEU A 87 -1.27 26.62 -18.10
N ALA A 88 -0.65 27.38 -19.01
CA ALA A 88 -0.51 26.97 -20.41
C ALA A 88 0.38 25.74 -20.58
N ALA A 89 1.46 25.63 -19.80
CA ALA A 89 2.32 24.45 -19.79
C ALA A 89 1.57 23.20 -19.33
N THR A 90 0.83 23.31 -18.21
CA THR A 90 0.04 22.19 -17.67
C THR A 90 -1.01 21.72 -18.68
N LEU A 91 -1.76 22.64 -19.30
CA LEU A 91 -2.75 22.27 -20.33
C LEU A 91 -2.10 21.60 -21.55
N ARG A 92 -0.90 22.02 -21.95
CA ARG A 92 -0.15 21.40 -23.04
C ARG A 92 0.26 19.96 -22.70
N ASP A 93 0.69 19.71 -21.47
CA ASP A 93 1.00 18.36 -20.98
C ASP A 93 -0.23 17.44 -20.99
N HIS A 94 -1.43 18.03 -20.87
CA HIS A 94 -2.72 17.35 -21.00
C HIS A 94 -3.33 17.44 -22.42
N GLY A 95 -2.54 17.78 -23.44
CA GLY A 95 -2.93 17.69 -24.85
C GLY A 95 -3.65 18.93 -25.42
N VAL A 96 -3.76 20.02 -24.66
CA VAL A 96 -4.38 21.28 -25.09
C VAL A 96 -3.32 22.35 -25.30
N ASP A 97 -2.97 22.59 -26.57
CA ASP A 97 -2.03 23.65 -26.94
C ASP A 97 -2.76 24.96 -27.26
N LEU A 98 -2.78 25.89 -26.32
CA LEU A 98 -3.52 27.16 -26.43
C LEU A 98 -3.03 28.06 -27.58
N ASP A 99 -1.79 27.87 -28.05
CA ASP A 99 -1.20 28.64 -29.15
C ASP A 99 -1.65 28.14 -30.54
N LYS A 100 -2.27 26.94 -30.60
CA LYS A 100 -2.73 26.32 -31.84
C LYS A 100 -4.20 26.64 -32.10
N ASN A 101 -4.49 27.28 -33.24
CA ASN A 101 -5.87 27.54 -33.65
C ASN A 101 -6.73 26.26 -33.69
N GLY A 102 -7.87 26.31 -33.02
CA GLY A 102 -8.83 25.20 -32.95
C GLY A 102 -8.51 24.14 -31.90
N SER A 103 -7.55 24.38 -31.01
CA SER A 103 -7.28 23.50 -29.85
C SER A 103 -8.36 23.55 -28.77
N THR A 104 -9.12 24.66 -28.72
CA THR A 104 -10.22 24.87 -27.77
C THR A 104 -11.48 25.37 -28.50
N HIS A 105 -12.62 25.27 -27.83
CA HIS A 105 -13.88 25.81 -28.31
C HIS A 105 -13.84 27.35 -28.39
N ALA A 106 -14.58 27.95 -29.33
CA ALA A 106 -14.62 29.40 -29.51
C ALA A 106 -15.18 30.22 -28.32
N TRP A 107 -15.83 29.53 -27.37
CA TRP A 107 -16.33 30.11 -26.10
C TRP A 107 -15.63 29.52 -24.88
N ALA A 108 -14.51 28.83 -25.09
CA ALA A 108 -13.68 28.36 -24.00
C ALA A 108 -12.78 29.51 -23.49
N ASN A 109 -12.59 29.59 -22.18
CA ASN A 109 -11.75 30.60 -21.55
C ASN A 109 -10.79 29.94 -20.56
N VAL A 110 -9.58 30.47 -20.48
CA VAL A 110 -8.56 30.03 -19.52
C VAL A 110 -8.03 31.27 -18.82
N CYS A 111 -8.19 31.38 -17.51
CA CYS A 111 -7.78 32.57 -16.77
C CYS A 111 -7.07 32.24 -15.45
N ALA A 112 -6.04 33.02 -15.14
CA ALA A 112 -5.41 33.01 -13.83
C ALA A 112 -6.24 33.82 -12.82
N LEU A 113 -6.40 33.30 -11.61
CA LEU A 113 -7.09 33.91 -10.49
C LEU A 113 -6.08 34.42 -9.46
N ARG A 114 -6.39 35.56 -8.83
CA ARG A 114 -5.60 36.12 -7.74
C ARG A 114 -6.51 36.60 -6.61
N PRO A 115 -6.31 36.11 -5.37
CA PRO A 115 -7.04 36.64 -4.22
C PRO A 115 -6.59 38.07 -3.93
N LEU A 116 -7.49 38.89 -3.37
CA LEU A 116 -7.20 40.25 -2.90
C LEU A 116 -7.24 40.25 -1.37
N PRO A 117 -6.09 40.37 -0.68
CA PRO A 117 -6.00 40.16 0.77
C PRO A 117 -6.92 41.05 1.62
N GLU A 118 -7.20 42.27 1.14
CA GLU A 118 -7.98 43.29 1.85
C GLU A 118 -9.50 43.16 1.64
N ARG A 119 -9.96 42.13 0.92
CA ARG A 119 -11.37 41.95 0.55
C ARG A 119 -11.84 40.55 0.91
N ASP A 120 -13.16 40.38 1.07
CA ASP A 120 -13.75 39.06 1.18
C ASP A 120 -13.47 38.23 -0.09
N GLY A 121 -12.73 37.14 0.05
CA GLY A 121 -12.26 36.34 -1.09
C GLY A 121 -13.39 35.75 -1.92
N ALA A 122 -14.47 35.30 -1.29
CA ALA A 122 -15.59 34.67 -1.99
C ALA A 122 -16.36 35.72 -2.79
N GLN A 123 -16.53 36.93 -2.25
CA GLN A 123 -17.09 38.06 -2.98
C GLN A 123 -16.22 38.40 -4.20
N VAL A 124 -14.89 38.47 -4.04
CA VAL A 124 -13.96 38.72 -5.16
C VAL A 124 -14.08 37.65 -6.23
N LEU A 125 -14.18 36.37 -5.84
CA LEU A 125 -14.38 35.27 -6.77
C LEU A 125 -15.70 35.42 -7.54
N ILE A 126 -16.81 35.68 -6.85
CA ILE A 126 -18.13 35.86 -7.47
C ILE A 126 -18.16 37.08 -8.41
N GLU A 127 -17.50 38.19 -8.03
CA GLU A 127 -17.34 39.36 -8.91
C GLU A 127 -16.56 39.02 -10.18
N ALA A 128 -15.46 38.26 -10.06
CA ALA A 128 -14.68 37.81 -11.21
C ALA A 128 -15.48 36.86 -12.12
N LEU A 129 -16.19 35.89 -11.54
CA LEU A 129 -17.08 34.98 -12.26
C LEU A 129 -18.18 35.74 -13.00
N ASN A 130 -18.79 36.75 -12.38
CA ASN A 130 -19.77 37.64 -13.01
C ASN A 130 -19.18 38.41 -14.19
N ALA A 131 -18.00 39.00 -14.01
CA ALA A 131 -17.34 39.79 -15.04
C ALA A 131 -16.98 38.92 -16.27
N LEU A 132 -16.49 37.70 -16.04
CA LEU A 132 -16.22 36.73 -17.10
C LEU A 132 -17.53 36.28 -17.77
N ALA A 133 -18.54 35.94 -16.99
CA ALA A 133 -19.83 35.52 -17.51
C ALA A 133 -20.48 36.57 -18.43
N ALA A 134 -20.38 37.85 -18.07
CA ALA A 134 -20.90 38.95 -18.87
C ALA A 134 -20.15 39.16 -20.20
N GLN A 135 -18.88 38.77 -20.27
CA GLN A 135 -18.02 39.01 -21.43
C GLN A 135 -17.99 37.83 -22.41
N CYS A 136 -17.93 36.60 -21.89
CA CYS A 136 -17.48 35.46 -22.69
C CYS A 136 -18.15 34.11 -22.38
N ALA A 137 -19.08 34.02 -21.42
CA ALA A 137 -19.76 32.75 -21.14
C ALA A 137 -21.02 32.56 -21.99
N ALA A 138 -21.17 31.36 -22.55
CA ALA A 138 -22.43 30.91 -23.13
C ALA A 138 -23.41 30.49 -22.01
N PRO A 139 -24.74 30.50 -22.25
CA PRO A 139 -25.69 29.96 -21.29
C PRO A 139 -25.31 28.53 -20.88
N GLU A 140 -25.39 28.25 -19.57
CA GLU A 140 -25.07 26.94 -19.00
C GLU A 140 -23.61 26.46 -19.16
N SER A 141 -22.67 27.40 -19.35
CA SER A 141 -21.22 27.12 -19.33
C SER A 141 -20.78 26.49 -18.00
N GLN A 142 -19.70 25.70 -18.08
CA GLN A 142 -19.02 25.13 -16.92
C GLN A 142 -17.85 26.01 -16.50
N PHE A 143 -17.69 26.22 -15.19
CA PHE A 143 -16.56 26.89 -14.58
C PHE A 143 -15.79 25.86 -13.73
N LEU A 144 -14.54 25.60 -14.10
CA LEU A 144 -13.67 24.68 -13.37
C LEU A 144 -12.63 25.51 -12.63
N ILE A 145 -12.54 25.34 -11.31
CA ILE A 145 -11.71 26.18 -10.45
C ILE A 145 -10.73 25.32 -9.66
N GLU A 146 -9.44 25.52 -9.92
CA GLU A 146 -8.33 24.98 -9.14
C GLU A 146 -7.76 26.06 -8.22
N GLY A 147 -7.38 25.67 -6.99
CA GLY A 147 -6.88 26.62 -6.00
C GLY A 147 -7.99 27.47 -5.36
N ALA A 148 -9.24 27.00 -5.38
CA ALA A 148 -10.37 27.74 -4.83
C ALA A 148 -10.25 27.93 -3.30
N GLU A 149 -9.43 27.12 -2.62
CA GLU A 149 -9.08 27.27 -1.20
C GLU A 149 -8.61 28.69 -0.84
N ALA A 150 -7.99 29.41 -1.78
CA ALA A 150 -7.48 30.76 -1.56
C ALA A 150 -8.59 31.83 -1.41
N PHE A 151 -9.83 31.52 -1.78
CA PHE A 151 -10.94 32.47 -1.80
C PHE A 151 -11.95 32.29 -0.65
N PHE A 152 -11.84 31.22 0.13
CA PHE A 152 -12.79 30.92 1.21
C PHE A 152 -12.15 31.07 2.60
N ASN A 153 -12.95 31.47 3.58
CA ASN A 153 -12.50 31.59 4.97
C ASN A 153 -12.68 30.28 5.72
N TRP A 154 -11.67 29.41 5.66
CA TRP A 154 -11.70 28.09 6.30
C TRP A 154 -11.66 28.11 7.83
N ARG A 155 -11.34 29.26 8.45
CA ARG A 155 -11.23 29.39 9.92
C ARG A 155 -12.53 29.85 10.58
N ASP A 156 -13.39 30.57 9.85
CA ASP A 156 -14.68 31.04 10.34
C ASP A 156 -15.81 30.24 9.68
N HIS A 157 -16.37 29.29 10.44
CA HIS A 157 -17.40 28.38 9.94
C HIS A 157 -18.67 29.10 9.48
N ALA A 158 -19.03 30.21 10.11
CA ALA A 158 -20.23 30.97 9.74
C ALA A 158 -20.01 31.75 8.44
N ALA A 159 -18.83 32.37 8.31
CA ALA A 159 -18.42 33.01 7.07
C ALA A 159 -18.35 31.98 5.93
N LEU A 160 -17.68 30.83 6.15
CA LEU A 160 -17.56 29.76 5.17
C LEU A 160 -18.93 29.29 4.67
N ALA A 161 -19.87 29.00 5.57
CA ALA A 161 -21.22 28.59 5.22
C ALA A 161 -21.97 29.66 4.39
N SER A 162 -21.81 30.93 4.73
CA SER A 162 -22.37 32.06 3.96
C SER A 162 -21.75 32.13 2.57
N GLN A 163 -20.43 32.01 2.45
CA GLN A 163 -19.70 32.05 1.19
C GLN A 163 -20.09 30.89 0.25
N GLY A 164 -20.24 29.67 0.79
CA GLY A 164 -20.77 28.53 0.03
C GLY A 164 -22.20 28.77 -0.45
N ALA A 165 -23.05 29.35 0.38
CA ALA A 165 -24.41 29.72 -0.01
C ALA A 165 -24.47 30.80 -1.11
N GLN A 166 -23.57 31.78 -1.07
CA GLN A 166 -23.47 32.83 -2.09
C GLN A 166 -23.06 32.26 -3.45
N LEU A 167 -22.04 31.39 -3.48
CA LEU A 167 -21.61 30.73 -4.73
C LEU A 167 -22.72 29.84 -5.31
N ALA A 168 -23.39 29.05 -4.46
CA ALA A 168 -24.50 28.21 -4.90
C ALA A 168 -25.68 29.05 -5.42
N GLY A 169 -25.97 30.18 -4.77
CA GLY A 169 -26.99 31.12 -5.23
C GLY A 169 -26.66 31.74 -6.58
N TRP A 170 -25.39 32.14 -6.78
CA TRP A 170 -24.91 32.63 -8.06
C TRP A 170 -25.06 31.60 -9.18
N CYS A 171 -24.64 30.35 -8.94
CA CYS A 171 -24.79 29.27 -9.91
C CYS A 171 -26.27 29.08 -10.27
N ALA A 172 -27.15 28.95 -9.27
CA ALA A 172 -28.58 28.74 -9.48
C ALA A 172 -29.23 29.89 -10.27
N GLN A 173 -28.88 31.14 -9.97
CA GLN A 173 -29.41 32.33 -10.64
C GLN A 173 -29.02 32.38 -12.12
N HIS A 174 -27.77 32.04 -12.44
CA HIS A 174 -27.23 32.19 -13.79
C HIS A 174 -27.21 30.88 -14.61
N ARG A 175 -27.60 29.76 -14.00
CA ARG A 175 -27.54 28.39 -14.56
C ARG A 175 -26.14 27.93 -14.95
N TYR A 176 -25.08 28.50 -14.38
CA TYR A 176 -23.70 28.02 -14.59
C TYR A 176 -23.38 26.82 -13.70
N GLY A 177 -22.65 25.85 -14.25
CA GLY A 177 -22.09 24.77 -13.43
C GLY A 177 -20.72 25.16 -12.91
N VAL A 178 -20.42 24.82 -11.65
CA VAL A 178 -19.11 25.03 -11.05
C VAL A 178 -18.58 23.71 -10.51
N LEU A 179 -17.33 23.38 -10.87
CA LEU A 179 -16.52 22.34 -10.25
C LEU A 179 -15.36 23.03 -9.52
N MET A 180 -15.21 22.77 -8.23
CA MET A 180 -14.05 23.21 -7.45
C MET A 180 -13.25 22.01 -6.98
N VAL A 181 -11.94 22.03 -7.18
CA VAL A 181 -11.00 21.09 -6.55
C VAL A 181 -10.18 21.86 -5.52
N VAL A 182 -10.26 21.41 -4.27
CA VAL A 182 -9.86 22.20 -3.10
C VAL A 182 -9.00 21.36 -2.16
N ALA A 183 -7.88 21.92 -1.70
CA ALA A 183 -7.14 21.42 -0.54
C ALA A 183 -7.34 22.37 0.65
N PRO A 184 -8.33 22.13 1.54
CA PRO A 184 -8.59 23.06 2.63
C PRO A 184 -7.43 23.04 3.64
N PRO A 185 -6.96 24.21 4.11
CA PRO A 185 -5.83 24.30 5.01
C PRO A 185 -6.21 23.80 6.42
N GLY A 186 -5.44 22.85 6.95
CA GLY A 186 -5.54 22.44 8.36
C GLY A 186 -6.65 21.44 8.69
N LEU A 187 -7.25 20.79 7.70
CA LEU A 187 -8.01 19.55 7.93
C LEU A 187 -6.99 18.43 8.15
N GLY A 188 -7.12 17.68 9.26
CA GLY A 188 -6.31 16.50 9.54
C GLY A 188 -7.02 15.22 9.11
N ASP A 189 -6.26 14.17 8.87
CA ASP A 189 -6.71 12.94 8.19
C ASP A 189 -7.84 12.15 8.91
N ASP A 190 -8.06 12.38 10.21
CA ASP A 190 -8.90 11.52 11.07
C ASP A 190 -10.05 12.22 11.84
N GLN A 191 -10.42 13.47 11.52
CA GLN A 191 -11.47 14.20 12.26
C GLN A 191 -12.77 14.44 11.47
N GLU A 192 -13.92 14.36 12.14
CA GLU A 192 -15.20 14.82 11.56
C GLU A 192 -15.19 16.34 11.39
N HIS A 193 -15.51 16.81 10.19
CA HIS A 193 -15.49 18.24 9.81
C HIS A 193 -16.89 18.80 9.56
N PRO A 194 -17.70 19.08 10.61
CA PRO A 194 -19.07 19.57 10.48
C PRO A 194 -19.16 20.94 9.77
N GLU A 195 -18.09 21.73 9.78
CA GLU A 195 -17.96 22.98 9.04
C GLU A 195 -18.10 22.80 7.53
N LEU A 196 -17.57 21.71 6.98
CA LEU A 196 -17.68 21.39 5.55
C LEU A 196 -19.13 21.05 5.18
N ALA A 197 -19.87 20.40 6.07
CA ALA A 197 -21.29 20.12 5.86
C ALA A 197 -22.13 21.39 5.72
N ALA A 198 -21.81 22.45 6.47
CA ALA A 198 -22.47 23.74 6.36
C ALA A 198 -22.09 24.49 5.07
N PHE A 199 -20.82 24.43 4.66
CA PHE A 199 -20.32 25.00 3.41
C PHE A 199 -21.01 24.40 2.18
N GLN A 200 -21.08 23.07 2.13
CA GLN A 200 -21.63 22.32 0.98
C GLN A 200 -23.14 22.10 1.05
N ALA A 201 -23.85 22.71 2.02
CA ALA A 201 -25.27 22.46 2.27
C ALA A 201 -26.18 22.75 1.04
N ARG A 202 -25.74 23.66 0.16
CA ARG A 202 -26.46 24.02 -1.08
C ARG A 202 -25.80 23.47 -2.34
N PHE A 203 -24.76 22.65 -2.21
CA PHE A 203 -24.06 22.06 -3.35
C PHE A 203 -24.82 20.86 -3.89
N ALA A 204 -24.51 20.48 -5.12
CA ALA A 204 -25.06 19.31 -5.78
C ALA A 204 -24.17 18.08 -5.60
N GLY A 205 -22.88 18.26 -5.33
CA GLY A 205 -22.02 17.14 -4.97
C GLY A 205 -20.83 17.55 -4.12
N ALA A 206 -20.43 16.62 -3.25
CA ALA A 206 -19.20 16.66 -2.51
C ALA A 206 -18.56 15.27 -2.57
N ALA A 207 -17.30 15.23 -3.00
CA ALA A 207 -16.49 14.02 -3.03
C ALA A 207 -15.09 14.32 -2.52
N GLN A 208 -14.35 13.27 -2.25
CA GLN A 208 -12.99 13.31 -1.78
C GLN A 208 -12.12 12.38 -2.61
N LEU A 209 -10.96 12.89 -3.00
CA LEU A 209 -9.89 12.11 -3.59
C LEU A 209 -8.73 12.08 -2.61
N HIS A 210 -8.53 10.93 -1.99
CA HIS A 210 -7.51 10.73 -0.96
C HIS A 210 -6.75 9.43 -1.23
N GLN A 211 -5.62 9.25 -0.56
CA GLN A 211 -4.80 8.06 -0.69
C GLN A 211 -4.85 7.26 0.61
N VAL A 212 -5.37 6.03 0.53
CA VAL A 212 -5.40 5.08 1.64
C VAL A 212 -4.45 3.96 1.30
N GLN A 213 -3.48 3.69 2.18
CA GLN A 213 -2.57 2.56 1.98
C GLN A 213 -1.89 2.60 0.61
N GLY A 214 -1.48 3.79 0.15
CA GLY A 214 -0.84 3.93 -1.16
C GLY A 214 -1.75 3.79 -2.39
N GLN A 215 -3.03 3.44 -2.22
CA GLN A 215 -4.01 3.41 -3.30
C GLN A 215 -4.94 4.64 -3.24
N TYR A 216 -5.15 5.29 -4.37
CA TYR A 216 -6.10 6.40 -4.45
C TYR A 216 -7.54 5.90 -4.35
N HIS A 217 -8.38 6.64 -3.65
CA HIS A 217 -9.79 6.34 -3.47
C HIS A 217 -10.64 7.56 -3.83
N TRP A 218 -11.70 7.31 -4.58
CA TRP A 218 -12.77 8.25 -4.85
C TRP A 218 -13.91 8.00 -3.87
N GLU A 219 -14.03 8.84 -2.85
CA GLU A 219 -15.08 8.74 -1.85
C GLU A 219 -16.12 9.84 -2.08
N VAL A 220 -17.32 9.43 -2.46
CA VAL A 220 -18.45 10.35 -2.65
C VAL A 220 -19.15 10.53 -1.32
N ALA A 221 -19.30 11.75 -0.82
CA ALA A 221 -20.15 12.02 0.34
C ALA A 221 -21.62 12.11 -0.09
N PHE A 222 -21.89 12.89 -1.13
CA PHE A 222 -23.15 12.88 -1.87
C PHE A 222 -22.89 13.40 -3.29
N TRP A 223 -23.64 12.89 -4.26
CA TRP A 223 -23.62 13.40 -5.63
C TRP A 223 -25.03 13.39 -6.21
N ARG A 224 -25.49 14.53 -6.74
CA ARG A 224 -26.83 14.69 -7.33
C ARG A 224 -26.75 14.61 -8.84
N ALA A 225 -27.36 13.57 -9.39
CA ALA A 225 -27.54 13.40 -10.83
C ALA A 225 -29.04 13.42 -11.15
N GLY A 226 -29.55 14.56 -11.63
CA GLY A 226 -30.99 14.76 -11.80
C GLY A 226 -31.74 14.74 -10.47
N ASP A 227 -32.78 13.90 -10.36
CA ASP A 227 -33.59 13.73 -9.15
C ASP A 227 -33.03 12.67 -8.17
N ALA A 228 -31.95 12.00 -8.55
CA ALA A 228 -31.30 10.97 -7.74
C ALA A 228 -30.16 11.56 -6.88
N VAL A 229 -30.10 11.14 -5.61
CA VAL A 229 -28.97 11.39 -4.73
C VAL A 229 -28.27 10.06 -4.49
N HIS A 230 -27.00 9.98 -4.88
CA HIS A 230 -26.17 8.83 -4.55
C HIS A 230 -25.50 9.07 -3.19
N GLY A 231 -25.64 8.07 -2.29
CA GLY A 231 -25.03 8.09 -0.96
C GLY A 231 -23.56 7.66 -0.98
N SER A 232 -22.98 7.50 0.21
CA SER A 232 -21.55 7.24 0.37
C SER A 232 -21.09 5.99 -0.39
N GLN A 233 -20.15 6.19 -1.31
CA GLN A 233 -19.47 5.14 -2.07
C GLN A 233 -17.99 5.47 -2.14
N SER A 234 -17.14 4.52 -1.75
CA SER A 234 -15.70 4.59 -1.93
C SER A 234 -15.29 3.66 -3.06
N VAL A 235 -14.65 4.22 -4.07
CA VAL A 235 -14.23 3.51 -5.28
C VAL A 235 -12.71 3.57 -5.38
N PRO A 236 -12.00 2.43 -5.36
CA PRO A 236 -10.56 2.42 -5.52
C PRO A 236 -10.18 2.86 -6.93
N LEU A 237 -9.13 3.68 -7.04
CA LEU A 237 -8.62 4.23 -8.29
C LEU A 237 -7.20 3.71 -8.58
N ARG A 238 -6.88 3.65 -9.88
CA ARG A 238 -5.56 3.38 -10.45
C ARG A 238 -5.33 4.29 -11.65
N PHE A 239 -4.08 4.50 -12.03
CA PHE A 239 -3.69 5.21 -13.25
C PHE A 239 -3.64 4.26 -14.45
N SER A 240 -4.16 4.68 -15.60
CA SER A 240 -3.89 4.00 -16.86
C SER A 240 -2.40 4.06 -17.18
N ALA A 241 -1.81 2.93 -17.58
CA ALA A 241 -0.38 2.85 -17.91
C ALA A 241 -0.01 3.67 -19.15
N ALA A 242 -0.94 3.81 -20.11
CA ALA A 242 -0.68 4.50 -21.38
C ALA A 242 -0.93 6.02 -21.31
N GLU A 243 -2.01 6.43 -20.64
CA GLU A 243 -2.50 7.81 -20.71
C GLU A 243 -2.44 8.56 -19.37
N HIS A 244 -1.94 7.89 -18.31
CA HIS A 244 -1.90 8.42 -16.94
C HIS A 244 -3.25 9.04 -16.48
N ARG A 245 -4.36 8.51 -17.00
CA ARG A 245 -5.71 8.87 -16.55
C ARG A 245 -6.11 8.09 -15.32
N LEU A 246 -6.94 8.68 -14.45
CA LEU A 246 -7.54 7.94 -13.36
C LEU A 246 -8.57 6.95 -13.91
N THR A 247 -8.55 5.74 -13.38
CA THR A 247 -9.40 4.62 -13.77
C THR A 247 -9.94 3.95 -12.52
N VAL A 248 -11.19 3.48 -12.54
CA VAL A 248 -11.76 2.69 -11.46
C VAL A 248 -11.11 1.30 -11.44
N SER A 249 -10.53 0.94 -10.29
CA SER A 249 -10.01 -0.41 -10.06
C SER A 249 -11.20 -1.36 -9.89
N GLY A 250 -11.31 -2.34 -10.79
CA GLY A 250 -12.51 -3.16 -11.00
C GLY A 250 -13.12 -3.79 -9.75
N GLY A 251 -14.44 -3.62 -9.62
CA GLY A 251 -15.29 -4.27 -8.64
C GLY A 251 -16.75 -4.28 -9.09
N THR A 252 -17.00 -4.65 -10.35
CA THR A 252 -18.26 -5.10 -11.01
C THR A 252 -18.27 -4.55 -12.43
N PHE A 253 -17.83 -5.38 -13.38
CA PHE A 253 -18.37 -5.61 -14.71
C PHE A 253 -17.34 -6.53 -15.37
N GLU A 254 -17.70 -7.80 -15.51
CA GLU A 254 -16.92 -8.80 -16.23
C GLU A 254 -16.71 -8.33 -17.67
N THR A 255 -15.55 -7.74 -17.96
CA THR A 255 -14.94 -7.86 -19.29
C THR A 255 -13.45 -7.51 -19.21
N GLU A 256 -12.64 -8.50 -19.61
CA GLU A 256 -11.22 -8.43 -19.93
C GLU A 256 -10.25 -8.31 -18.75
N ILE A 257 -9.27 -9.20 -18.75
CA ILE A 257 -8.04 -9.13 -17.95
C ILE A 257 -7.25 -7.94 -18.50
N GLY A 258 -7.72 -6.72 -18.22
CA GLY A 258 -6.97 -5.50 -18.47
C GLY A 258 -5.77 -5.45 -17.53
N GLU A 259 -4.64 -4.94 -18.02
CA GLU A 259 -3.48 -4.63 -17.19
C GLU A 259 -3.96 -3.88 -15.94
N ALA A 260 -3.66 -4.42 -14.77
CA ALA A 260 -3.97 -3.73 -13.52
C ALA A 260 -3.27 -2.36 -13.58
N GLY A 261 -4.05 -1.28 -13.66
CA GLY A 261 -3.50 0.07 -13.78
C GLY A 261 -2.49 0.39 -12.67
N LEU A 262 -1.68 1.42 -12.88
CA LEU A 262 -0.63 1.84 -11.96
C LEU A 262 -1.22 2.40 -10.65
N LEU A 263 -0.54 2.23 -9.52
CA LEU A 263 -0.89 2.84 -8.25
C LEU A 263 -0.67 4.37 -8.28
N ALA A 264 0.42 4.80 -8.92
CA ALA A 264 0.75 6.21 -9.16
C ALA A 264 1.58 6.35 -10.44
N PRO A 265 1.68 7.56 -11.03
CA PRO A 265 2.42 7.76 -12.29
C PRO A 265 3.90 7.41 -12.21
N ASP A 266 4.49 7.51 -11.01
CA ASP A 266 5.89 7.20 -10.76
C ASP A 266 6.15 5.71 -10.45
N GLU A 267 5.16 4.84 -10.59
CA GLU A 267 5.28 3.41 -10.27
C GLU A 267 6.45 2.73 -11.01
N GLY A 268 6.65 3.05 -12.29
CA GLY A 268 7.76 2.51 -13.09
C GLY A 268 9.13 3.11 -12.76
N ARG A 269 9.22 4.10 -11.87
CA ARG A 269 10.49 4.74 -11.49
C ARG A 269 11.24 3.85 -10.50
N VAL A 270 12.49 3.52 -10.81
CA VAL A 270 13.38 2.73 -9.94
C VAL A 270 14.59 3.57 -9.55
N ILE A 271 14.76 3.84 -8.25
CA ILE A 271 15.84 4.61 -7.66
C ILE A 271 16.78 3.63 -6.95
N VAL A 272 18.05 3.64 -7.32
CA VAL A 272 19.02 2.63 -6.85
C VAL A 272 20.27 3.31 -6.31
N SER A 273 20.62 2.98 -5.07
CA SER A 273 21.93 3.30 -4.51
C SER A 273 23.04 2.62 -5.31
N ARG A 274 24.06 3.38 -5.73
CA ARG A 274 25.22 2.85 -6.47
C ARG A 274 25.91 1.74 -5.69
N ASP A 275 25.96 1.86 -4.37
CA ASP A 275 26.53 0.85 -3.47
C ASP A 275 25.86 -0.52 -3.66
N ALA A 276 24.53 -0.55 -3.87
CA ALA A 276 23.79 -1.80 -4.06
C ALA A 276 24.16 -2.51 -5.38
N MET A 277 24.81 -1.81 -6.32
CA MET A 277 25.12 -2.26 -7.68
C MET A 277 26.62 -2.35 -7.97
N LEU A 278 27.48 -2.26 -6.94
CA LEU A 278 28.94 -2.20 -7.09
C LEU A 278 29.55 -3.28 -8.00
N HIS A 279 28.93 -4.45 -8.05
CA HIS A 279 29.42 -5.63 -8.78
C HIS A 279 28.90 -5.74 -10.22
N GLU A 280 27.98 -4.87 -10.63
CA GLU A 280 27.31 -4.94 -11.92
C GLU A 280 27.95 -3.99 -12.94
N ARG A 281 28.29 -4.50 -14.14
CA ARG A 281 28.94 -3.70 -15.18
C ARG A 281 27.97 -2.96 -16.09
N VAL A 282 26.78 -3.52 -16.26
CA VAL A 282 25.72 -2.99 -17.11
C VAL A 282 24.47 -2.91 -16.26
N LEU A 283 23.92 -1.71 -16.14
CA LEU A 283 22.70 -1.45 -15.39
C LEU A 283 21.57 -1.09 -16.36
N PRO A 284 20.31 -1.40 -16.03
CA PRO A 284 19.18 -0.99 -16.85
C PRO A 284 19.18 0.53 -17.03
N PRO A 285 19.09 1.06 -18.27
CA PRO A 285 19.16 2.49 -18.52
C PRO A 285 17.95 3.25 -17.94
N ALA A 286 16.85 2.55 -17.67
CA ALA A 286 15.65 3.12 -17.05
C ALA A 286 15.82 3.35 -15.53
N TRP A 287 16.84 2.77 -14.89
CA TRP A 287 17.05 2.91 -13.45
C TRP A 287 17.83 4.17 -13.13
N GLN A 288 17.31 4.95 -12.17
CA GLN A 288 17.96 6.13 -11.65
C GLN A 288 19.01 5.72 -10.61
N ILE A 289 20.29 5.75 -10.99
CA ILE A 289 21.40 5.46 -10.09
C ILE A 289 21.80 6.73 -9.32
N VAL A 290 21.83 6.64 -8.00
CA VAL A 290 22.26 7.71 -7.09
C VAL A 290 23.47 7.26 -6.26
N ASP A 291 24.18 8.19 -5.63
CA ASP A 291 25.51 7.89 -5.09
C ASP A 291 25.51 6.90 -3.92
N ASN A 292 24.52 6.98 -3.02
CA ASN A 292 24.42 6.16 -1.82
C ASN A 292 22.96 6.07 -1.31
N ASN A 293 22.75 5.38 -0.20
CA ASN A 293 21.43 5.23 0.40
C ASN A 293 20.82 6.59 0.82
N GLU A 294 21.63 7.52 1.33
CA GLU A 294 21.16 8.83 1.77
C GLU A 294 20.61 9.64 0.58
N ALA A 295 21.30 9.57 -0.57
CA ALA A 295 20.84 10.15 -1.82
C ALA A 295 19.57 9.45 -2.37
N ALA A 296 19.46 8.13 -2.18
CA ALA A 296 18.26 7.37 -2.56
C ALA A 296 17.04 7.79 -1.73
N VAL A 297 17.22 7.94 -0.42
CA VAL A 297 16.17 8.46 0.48
C VAL A 297 15.77 9.87 0.07
N ALA A 298 16.73 10.76 -0.19
CA ALA A 298 16.46 12.13 -0.62
C ALA A 298 15.71 12.19 -1.96
N ALA A 299 16.11 11.39 -2.95
CA ALA A 299 15.48 11.34 -4.28
C ALA A 299 14.07 10.73 -4.26
N ALA A 300 13.77 9.90 -3.26
CA ALA A 300 12.48 9.25 -3.09
C ALA A 300 11.45 10.07 -2.31
N ARG A 301 11.85 11.16 -1.63
CA ARG A 301 10.98 11.95 -0.71
C ARG A 301 9.61 12.36 -1.25
N THR A 302 9.49 12.58 -2.55
CA THR A 302 8.24 13.00 -3.21
C THR A 302 7.62 11.88 -4.04
N SER A 303 8.10 10.66 -3.88
CA SER A 303 7.63 9.49 -4.64
C SER A 303 6.46 8.85 -3.92
N VAL A 304 5.57 8.26 -4.70
CA VAL A 304 4.33 7.65 -4.20
C VAL A 304 4.39 6.14 -4.38
N ALA A 305 4.61 5.66 -5.60
CA ALA A 305 4.67 4.23 -5.90
C ALA A 305 6.02 3.80 -6.48
N ALA A 306 7.04 4.66 -6.50
CA ALA A 306 8.36 4.30 -7.01
C ALA A 306 8.98 3.09 -6.26
N THR A 307 10.01 2.50 -6.87
CA THR A 307 10.83 1.47 -6.25
C THR A 307 12.16 2.07 -5.79
N VAL A 308 12.54 1.88 -4.54
CA VAL A 308 13.81 2.34 -3.96
C VAL A 308 14.63 1.15 -3.52
N MET A 309 15.87 1.05 -3.98
CA MET A 309 16.80 -0.02 -3.61
C MET A 309 17.99 0.53 -2.82
N LEU A 310 18.09 0.07 -1.58
CA LEU A 310 19.14 0.43 -0.62
C LEU A 310 20.17 -0.69 -0.50
N ASP A 311 21.41 -0.33 -0.20
CA ASP A 311 22.51 -1.26 0.06
C ASP A 311 22.57 -1.67 1.54
N PHE A 312 22.95 -2.92 1.79
CA PHE A 312 23.44 -3.42 3.08
C PHE A 312 24.81 -4.09 2.92
N SER A 313 25.84 -3.50 3.53
CA SER A 313 27.24 -3.91 3.42
C SER A 313 27.97 -3.89 4.77
N VAL A 314 29.21 -4.43 4.81
CA VAL A 314 30.01 -4.62 6.05
C VAL A 314 30.18 -3.34 6.87
N ASN A 315 30.33 -2.21 6.19
CA ASN A 315 30.64 -0.92 6.83
C ASN A 315 29.39 -0.11 7.15
N ARG A 316 28.19 -0.65 6.87
CA ARG A 316 26.93 0.05 7.06
C ARG A 316 26.29 -0.40 8.36
N ASP A 317 25.98 0.57 9.20
CA ASP A 317 25.28 0.33 10.45
C ASP A 317 23.84 -0.12 10.16
N LEU A 318 23.44 -1.22 10.79
CA LEU A 318 22.06 -1.72 10.77
C LEU A 318 21.09 -0.64 11.27
N GLU A 319 21.51 0.18 12.24
CA GLU A 319 20.70 1.27 12.77
C GLU A 319 20.39 2.32 11.71
N THR A 320 21.40 2.75 10.95
CA THR A 320 21.22 3.74 9.88
C THR A 320 20.30 3.19 8.79
N LEU A 321 20.45 1.94 8.40
CA LEU A 321 19.57 1.33 7.39
C LEU A 321 18.13 1.18 7.90
N ALA A 322 17.95 0.77 9.17
CA ALA A 322 16.65 0.69 9.83
C ALA A 322 15.92 2.04 9.81
N GLU A 323 16.63 3.11 10.16
CA GLU A 323 16.12 4.49 10.12
C GLU A 323 15.71 4.89 8.70
N GLN A 324 16.54 4.59 7.69
CA GLN A 324 16.27 4.92 6.29
C GLN A 324 15.01 4.22 5.76
N VAL A 325 14.87 2.91 6.02
CA VAL A 325 13.68 2.13 5.62
C VAL A 325 12.42 2.65 6.29
N HIS A 326 12.46 2.88 7.61
CA HIS A 326 11.33 3.38 8.37
C HIS A 326 10.93 4.80 7.93
N THR A 327 11.91 5.67 7.73
CA THR A 327 11.69 7.05 7.25
C THR A 327 11.02 7.07 5.89
N LEU A 328 11.49 6.25 4.94
CA LEU A 328 10.87 6.13 3.62
C LEU A 328 9.41 5.68 3.72
N ARG A 329 9.14 4.66 4.53
CA ARG A 329 7.78 4.12 4.69
C ARG A 329 6.84 5.14 5.33
N LEU A 330 7.31 5.88 6.33
CA LEU A 330 6.54 6.91 7.00
C LEU A 330 6.26 8.13 6.11
N GLN A 331 7.23 8.54 5.28
CA GLN A 331 7.11 9.73 4.44
C GLN A 331 6.38 9.48 3.11
N CYS A 332 6.59 8.32 2.49
CA CYS A 332 6.09 8.03 1.13
C CYS A 332 4.87 7.09 1.13
N GLY A 333 4.51 6.51 2.28
CA GLY A 333 3.35 5.63 2.42
C GLY A 333 3.57 4.20 1.92
N GLU A 334 2.49 3.42 1.84
CA GLU A 334 2.51 1.96 1.64
C GLU A 334 2.70 1.51 0.18
N ALA A 335 2.45 2.38 -0.81
CA ALA A 335 2.67 2.07 -2.22
C ALA A 335 4.15 2.10 -2.64
N LEU A 336 5.02 2.76 -1.88
CA LEU A 336 6.45 2.77 -2.16
C LEU A 336 7.03 1.34 -2.04
N LYS A 337 7.80 0.89 -3.03
CA LYS A 337 8.46 -0.41 -2.96
C LYS A 337 9.90 -0.23 -2.47
N ILE A 338 10.18 -0.68 -1.26
CA ILE A 338 11.50 -0.58 -0.64
C ILE A 338 12.18 -1.95 -0.72
N ILE A 339 13.33 -1.99 -1.39
CA ILE A 339 14.17 -3.17 -1.51
C ILE A 339 15.48 -2.90 -0.77
N VAL A 340 15.93 -3.86 0.04
CA VAL A 340 17.28 -3.86 0.60
C VAL A 340 18.09 -4.95 -0.10
N ARG A 341 19.22 -4.61 -0.71
CA ARG A 341 20.12 -5.59 -1.33
C ARG A 341 21.33 -5.82 -0.44
N GLU A 342 21.58 -7.08 -0.11
CA GLU A 342 22.80 -7.51 0.56
C GLU A 342 23.97 -7.51 -0.43
N ASP A 343 25.10 -6.96 -0.02
CA ASP A 343 26.32 -6.98 -0.81
C ASP A 343 27.29 -8.08 -0.35
N ALA A 344 28.27 -7.76 0.50
CA ALA A 344 29.26 -8.72 0.98
C ALA A 344 28.80 -9.54 2.21
N VAL A 345 27.81 -9.05 2.97
CA VAL A 345 27.39 -9.64 4.25
C VAL A 345 25.90 -9.97 4.21
N ALA A 346 25.58 -11.18 4.65
CA ALA A 346 24.20 -11.61 4.83
C ALA A 346 23.57 -10.83 6.00
N MET A 347 22.38 -10.28 5.77
CA MET A 347 21.63 -9.61 6.81
C MET A 347 21.10 -10.63 7.80
N ARG A 348 21.53 -10.52 9.07
CA ARG A 348 21.04 -11.41 10.13
C ARG A 348 19.56 -11.20 10.43
N TYR A 349 19.12 -9.95 10.43
CA TYR A 349 17.79 -9.56 10.88
C TYR A 349 16.91 -9.12 9.71
N GLU A 350 16.84 -9.96 8.67
CA GLU A 350 16.00 -9.73 7.49
C GLU A 350 14.55 -9.40 7.87
N SER A 351 13.97 -10.21 8.77
CA SER A 351 12.59 -10.03 9.23
C SER A 351 12.39 -8.68 9.93
N LEU A 352 13.41 -8.14 10.61
CA LEU A 352 13.34 -6.80 11.19
C LEU A 352 13.16 -5.75 10.08
N MET A 353 13.97 -5.80 9.01
CA MET A 353 13.82 -4.85 7.88
C MET A 353 12.45 -4.97 7.22
N LEU A 354 11.97 -6.19 7.03
CA LEU A 354 10.65 -6.43 6.46
C LEU A 354 9.53 -5.86 7.34
N ASN A 355 9.68 -5.86 8.66
CA ASN A 355 8.68 -5.31 9.58
C ASN A 355 8.81 -3.79 9.79
N LEU A 356 10.01 -3.24 9.57
CA LEU A 356 10.25 -1.80 9.56
C LEU A 356 9.76 -1.08 8.30
N GLY A 357 9.44 -1.83 7.24
CA GLY A 357 8.86 -1.25 6.02
C GLY A 357 9.44 -1.76 4.71
N ALA A 358 10.45 -2.62 4.70
CA ALA A 358 10.99 -3.18 3.45
C ALA A 358 10.01 -4.19 2.83
N ASN A 359 9.81 -4.12 1.52
CA ASN A 359 9.03 -5.11 0.77
C ASN A 359 9.83 -6.39 0.54
N ARG A 360 11.14 -6.25 0.34
CA ARG A 360 12.04 -7.36 0.05
C ARG A 360 13.46 -7.09 0.53
N VAL A 361 14.10 -8.12 1.05
CA VAL A 361 15.55 -8.18 1.18
C VAL A 361 16.07 -9.15 0.12
N VAL A 362 17.01 -8.69 -0.71
CA VAL A 362 17.62 -9.45 -1.80
C VAL A 362 18.95 -9.99 -1.29
N ALA A 363 19.10 -11.31 -1.33
CA ALA A 363 20.29 -11.98 -0.83
C ALA A 363 21.54 -11.60 -1.63
N ARG A 364 22.70 -11.70 -0.97
CA ARG A 364 24.00 -11.49 -1.62
C ARG A 364 24.16 -12.42 -2.83
N GLN A 365 24.92 -11.97 -3.82
CA GLN A 365 25.20 -12.72 -5.07
C GLN A 365 23.96 -13.03 -5.93
N THR A 366 22.80 -12.41 -5.65
CA THR A 366 21.64 -12.47 -6.55
C THR A 366 22.01 -11.80 -7.89
N PRO A 367 21.91 -12.49 -9.03
CA PRO A 367 22.22 -11.90 -10.34
C PRO A 367 21.27 -10.76 -10.69
N LEU A 368 21.76 -9.73 -11.39
CA LEU A 368 20.96 -8.56 -11.79
C LEU A 368 19.65 -8.92 -12.51
N ALA A 369 19.64 -9.91 -13.41
CA ALA A 369 18.42 -10.35 -14.08
C ALA A 369 17.34 -10.86 -13.12
N GLN A 370 17.74 -11.48 -12.01
CA GLN A 370 16.80 -11.89 -10.96
C GLN A 370 16.35 -10.69 -10.11
N VAL A 371 17.22 -9.71 -9.90
CA VAL A 371 16.83 -8.45 -9.24
C VAL A 371 15.79 -7.69 -10.06
N GLU A 372 15.96 -7.61 -11.40
CA GLU A 372 14.96 -7.03 -12.31
C GLU A 372 13.61 -7.74 -12.20
N ALA A 373 13.61 -9.08 -12.26
CA ALA A 373 12.38 -9.86 -12.08
C ALA A 373 11.71 -9.63 -10.71
N ILE A 374 12.51 -9.43 -9.64
CA ILE A 374 11.98 -9.07 -8.31
C ILE A 374 11.33 -7.68 -8.35
N VAL A 375 11.99 -6.69 -8.97
CA VAL A 375 11.43 -5.33 -9.13
C VAL A 375 10.10 -5.39 -9.88
N ASP A 376 10.03 -6.12 -10.99
CA ASP A 376 8.81 -6.29 -11.78
C ASP A 376 7.71 -6.98 -10.99
N SER A 377 8.05 -8.01 -10.21
CA SER A 377 7.08 -8.74 -9.39
C SER A 377 6.44 -7.88 -8.29
N LEU A 378 7.12 -6.81 -7.85
CA LEU A 378 6.65 -5.90 -6.81
C LEU A 378 5.75 -4.78 -7.34
N GLN A 379 5.64 -4.61 -8.67
CA GLN A 379 4.76 -3.60 -9.25
C GLN A 379 3.29 -3.93 -8.94
N GLY A 380 2.51 -2.89 -8.64
CA GLY A 380 1.11 -2.98 -8.22
C GLY A 380 0.88 -3.45 -6.79
N GLN A 381 1.93 -3.78 -6.02
CA GLN A 381 1.81 -4.21 -4.63
C GLN A 381 1.77 -3.02 -3.67
N VAL A 382 0.98 -3.17 -2.61
CA VAL A 382 0.93 -2.26 -1.46
C VAL A 382 1.49 -3.00 -0.24
N TYR A 383 2.34 -2.34 0.53
CA TYR A 383 2.86 -2.88 1.78
C TYR A 383 1.76 -2.91 2.86
N SER A 384 1.38 -4.09 3.32
CA SER A 384 0.25 -4.28 4.25
C SER A 384 0.62 -4.77 5.65
N ARG A 385 1.92 -4.92 5.95
CA ARG A 385 2.37 -5.42 7.27
C ARG A 385 2.23 -4.31 8.31
N PRO A 386 1.87 -4.64 9.56
CA PRO A 386 1.89 -3.65 10.64
C PRO A 386 3.33 -3.16 10.86
N MET A 387 3.50 -1.83 10.90
CA MET A 387 4.79 -1.19 11.14
C MET A 387 4.84 -0.63 12.57
N PRO A 388 5.94 -0.81 13.31
CA PRO A 388 6.11 -0.18 14.61
C PRO A 388 6.18 1.35 14.48
N ALA A 389 5.57 2.06 15.43
CA ALA A 389 5.58 3.53 15.47
C ALA A 389 7.00 4.09 15.68
N ASP A 390 7.83 3.39 16.46
CA ASP A 390 9.23 3.75 16.72
C ASP A 390 10.17 2.62 16.27
N TYR A 391 11.02 2.92 15.29
CA TYR A 391 12.02 1.97 14.80
C TYR A 391 13.12 1.68 15.84
N ARG A 392 13.43 2.63 16.75
CA ARG A 392 14.49 2.45 17.76
C ARG A 392 14.11 1.37 18.75
N ALA A 393 12.84 1.33 19.18
CA ALA A 393 12.32 0.26 20.02
C ALA A 393 12.45 -1.11 19.33
N ALA A 394 12.15 -1.18 18.03
CA ALA A 394 12.27 -2.40 17.26
C ALA A 394 13.73 -2.87 17.09
N LEU A 395 14.65 -1.92 16.88
CA LEU A 395 16.08 -2.20 16.79
C LEU A 395 16.68 -2.61 18.14
N ALA A 396 16.28 -1.93 19.23
CA ALA A 396 16.72 -2.24 20.58
C ALA A 396 16.41 -3.70 20.97
N ALA A 397 15.25 -4.23 20.54
CA ALA A 397 14.89 -5.62 20.77
C ALA A 397 15.90 -6.62 20.20
N VAL A 398 16.71 -6.21 19.22
CA VAL A 398 17.66 -7.04 18.47
C VAL A 398 19.12 -6.77 18.82
N VAL A 399 19.47 -5.52 19.15
CA VAL A 399 20.87 -5.06 19.32
C VAL A 399 21.40 -5.27 20.75
N HIS A 400 20.54 -5.42 21.76
CA HIS A 400 21.01 -5.55 23.15
C HIS A 400 21.70 -6.88 23.40
N GLY A 401 22.94 -6.80 23.89
CA GLY A 401 23.94 -7.88 23.98
C GLY A 401 23.42 -9.16 24.62
N GLU A 402 23.13 -10.13 23.76
CA GLU A 402 22.81 -11.48 24.19
C GLU A 402 24.09 -12.29 24.36
N GLU A 403 24.14 -13.02 25.47
CA GLU A 403 25.19 -14.00 25.71
C GLU A 403 25.23 -15.03 24.57
N SER A 404 26.38 -15.69 24.39
CA SER A 404 26.55 -16.74 23.40
C SER A 404 27.25 -17.93 24.02
N GLY A 405 26.86 -19.13 23.60
CA GLY A 405 27.46 -20.35 24.12
C GLY A 405 26.74 -20.87 25.35
N TYR A 406 27.48 -21.59 26.19
CA TYR A 406 26.90 -22.25 27.35
C TYR A 406 26.52 -21.26 28.45
N VAL A 407 25.32 -21.41 28.98
CA VAL A 407 24.82 -20.73 30.18
C VAL A 407 24.21 -21.75 31.15
N SER A 408 24.14 -21.39 32.44
CA SER A 408 23.50 -22.25 33.44
C SER A 408 22.01 -22.44 33.14
N ALA A 409 21.41 -23.53 33.60
CA ALA A 409 20.04 -23.90 33.22
C ALA A 409 18.99 -22.87 33.65
N ALA A 410 19.09 -22.33 34.88
CA ALA A 410 18.18 -21.28 35.35
C ALA A 410 18.33 -19.99 34.53
N HIS A 411 19.57 -19.59 34.24
CA HIS A 411 19.87 -18.41 33.44
C HIS A 411 19.39 -18.55 31.99
N PHE A 412 19.51 -19.76 31.43
CA PHE A 412 18.96 -20.08 30.11
C PHE A 412 17.45 -19.80 30.04
N VAL A 413 16.68 -20.27 31.02
CA VAL A 413 15.22 -20.03 31.06
C VAL A 413 14.91 -18.54 31.11
N GLU A 414 15.62 -17.78 31.95
CA GLU A 414 15.45 -16.32 32.06
C GLU A 414 15.75 -15.61 30.73
N LEU A 415 16.90 -15.92 30.11
CA LEU A 415 17.33 -15.33 28.84
C LEU A 415 16.35 -15.64 27.71
N VAL A 416 15.90 -16.89 27.57
CA VAL A 416 14.99 -17.28 26.49
C VAL A 416 13.62 -16.63 26.68
N ARG A 417 13.07 -16.56 27.90
CA ARG A 417 11.80 -15.85 28.15
C ARG A 417 11.89 -14.37 27.76
N ALA A 418 12.98 -13.70 28.16
CA ALA A 418 13.21 -12.31 27.79
C ALA A 418 13.38 -12.11 26.28
N ALA A 419 14.04 -13.05 25.59
CA ALA A 419 14.21 -13.01 24.14
C ALA A 419 12.89 -13.24 23.37
N VAL A 420 12.05 -14.17 23.82
CA VAL A 420 10.73 -14.44 23.22
C VAL A 420 9.80 -13.23 23.37
N GLU A 421 9.74 -12.62 24.55
CA GLU A 421 8.88 -11.44 24.77
C GLU A 421 9.31 -10.25 23.92
N ARG A 422 10.63 -9.98 23.81
CA ARG A 422 11.15 -8.94 22.90
C ARG A 422 10.83 -9.23 21.44
N SER A 423 10.97 -10.48 21.00
CA SER A 423 10.75 -10.89 19.62
C SER A 423 9.30 -10.74 19.17
N ARG A 424 8.34 -10.81 20.11
CA ARG A 424 6.91 -10.67 19.84
C ARG A 424 6.53 -9.29 19.29
N VAL A 425 7.13 -8.21 19.81
CA VAL A 425 6.85 -6.83 19.39
C VAL A 425 7.25 -6.61 17.93
N ILE A 426 8.31 -7.28 17.49
CA ILE A 426 8.91 -7.12 16.15
C ILE A 426 8.70 -8.34 15.25
N GLN A 427 7.84 -9.29 15.64
CA GLN A 427 7.58 -10.55 14.94
C GLN A 427 8.85 -11.26 14.43
N LEU A 428 9.88 -11.31 15.27
CA LEU A 428 11.14 -11.96 14.95
C LEU A 428 11.04 -13.46 15.26
N PRO A 429 11.36 -14.37 14.32
CA PRO A 429 11.29 -15.80 14.59
C PRO A 429 12.47 -16.25 15.46
N SER A 430 12.22 -17.20 16.36
CA SER A 430 13.24 -17.87 17.16
C SER A 430 12.94 -19.36 17.25
N VAL A 431 13.95 -20.16 17.55
CA VAL A 431 13.80 -21.63 17.66
C VAL A 431 14.44 -22.11 18.95
N LEU A 432 13.69 -22.88 19.75
CA LEU A 432 14.20 -23.68 20.84
C LEU A 432 14.25 -25.15 20.39
N ILE A 433 15.36 -25.83 20.63
CA ILE A 433 15.55 -27.24 20.32
C ILE A 433 15.96 -27.98 21.59
N ARG A 434 15.23 -29.05 21.91
CA ARG A 434 15.65 -30.05 22.90
C ARG A 434 16.28 -31.22 22.16
N LEU A 435 17.51 -31.55 22.51
CA LEU A 435 18.32 -32.60 21.90
C LEU A 435 18.58 -33.69 22.94
N ALA A 436 17.89 -34.83 22.82
CA ALA A 436 18.05 -35.94 23.75
C ALA A 436 19.37 -36.69 23.47
N LEU A 437 20.27 -36.74 24.46
CA LEU A 437 21.58 -37.38 24.34
C LEU A 437 21.47 -38.90 24.22
N MET A 438 22.43 -39.51 23.54
CA MET A 438 22.62 -40.97 23.63
C MET A 438 23.09 -41.36 25.04
N PRO A 439 22.70 -42.54 25.57
CA PRO A 439 23.01 -42.93 26.96
C PRO A 439 24.52 -42.98 27.26
N GLU A 440 25.32 -43.26 26.24
CA GLU A 440 26.79 -43.31 26.30
C GLU A 440 27.49 -41.94 26.14
N VAL A 441 26.78 -40.85 25.85
CA VAL A 441 27.36 -39.53 25.60
C VAL A 441 27.19 -38.63 26.82
N ALA A 442 28.31 -38.14 27.37
CA ALA A 442 28.28 -37.17 28.47
C ALA A 442 27.94 -35.76 27.97
N HIS A 443 27.23 -34.96 28.79
CA HIS A 443 26.92 -33.56 28.49
C HIS A 443 28.14 -32.75 28.03
N VAL A 444 29.29 -32.95 28.69
CA VAL A 444 30.53 -32.23 28.40
C VAL A 444 31.06 -32.49 26.99
N ASP A 445 30.87 -33.69 26.44
CA ASP A 445 31.33 -34.05 25.10
C ASP A 445 30.42 -33.42 24.03
N ALA A 446 29.11 -33.43 24.27
CA ALA A 446 28.15 -32.76 23.40
C ALA A 446 28.29 -31.23 23.45
N LEU A 447 28.52 -30.65 24.63
CA LEU A 447 28.78 -29.22 24.80
C LEU A 447 30.08 -28.80 24.10
N LYS A 448 31.15 -29.59 24.19
CA LYS A 448 32.40 -29.33 23.43
C LYS A 448 32.19 -29.41 21.92
N ALA A 449 31.30 -30.29 21.46
CA ALA A 449 30.95 -30.38 20.05
C ALA A 449 30.05 -29.21 19.57
N CYS A 450 29.39 -28.49 20.48
CA CYS A 450 28.52 -27.36 20.18
C CYS A 450 29.27 -26.03 20.25
N CYS A 451 29.40 -25.34 19.12
CA CYS A 451 30.14 -24.09 18.98
C CYS A 451 29.22 -22.92 18.61
N LEU A 452 28.60 -22.31 19.61
CA LEU A 452 27.78 -21.12 19.46
C LEU A 452 28.64 -19.87 19.69
N ARG A 453 29.05 -19.23 18.59
CA ARG A 453 29.87 -18.00 18.62
C ARG A 453 29.06 -16.72 18.40
N ARG A 454 27.76 -16.87 18.14
CA ARG A 454 26.87 -15.76 17.77
C ARG A 454 26.11 -15.32 19.01
N ALA A 455 26.16 -14.03 19.32
CA ALA A 455 25.36 -13.41 20.38
C ALA A 455 23.88 -13.78 20.21
N GLY A 456 23.27 -14.37 21.24
CA GLY A 456 21.87 -14.81 21.25
C GLY A 456 21.64 -16.27 20.95
N ASP A 457 22.65 -16.94 20.40
CA ASP A 457 22.62 -18.39 20.27
C ASP A 457 23.23 -18.99 21.55
N ILE A 458 22.38 -19.55 22.41
CA ILE A 458 22.76 -20.08 23.73
C ILE A 458 22.42 -21.56 23.86
N VAL A 459 23.15 -22.25 24.74
CA VAL A 459 22.93 -23.67 25.05
C VAL A 459 23.00 -23.92 26.54
N THR A 460 22.21 -24.86 27.02
CA THR A 460 22.36 -25.43 28.35
C THR A 460 22.16 -26.95 28.33
N ALA A 461 22.40 -27.59 29.46
CA ALA A 461 22.32 -29.05 29.61
C ALA A 461 21.56 -29.39 30.90
N SER A 462 20.65 -30.35 30.82
CA SER A 462 19.90 -30.85 31.97
C SER A 462 19.35 -32.24 31.72
N GLY A 463 19.27 -33.05 32.77
CA GLY A 463 18.76 -34.42 32.68
C GLY A 463 19.56 -35.27 31.69
N ASP A 464 18.90 -35.69 30.61
CA ASP A 464 19.46 -36.45 29.49
C ASP A 464 19.55 -35.63 28.20
N SER A 465 19.40 -34.30 28.27
CA SER A 465 19.15 -33.46 27.11
C SER A 465 20.03 -32.20 27.08
N LEU A 466 20.34 -31.73 25.88
CA LEU A 466 20.79 -30.36 25.65
C LEU A 466 19.63 -29.50 25.15
N TYR A 467 19.56 -28.28 25.64
CA TYR A 467 18.60 -27.27 25.20
C TYR A 467 19.36 -26.18 24.47
N VAL A 468 19.06 -25.98 23.18
CA VAL A 468 19.72 -24.99 22.32
C VAL A 468 18.67 -23.99 21.86
N PHE A 469 18.97 -22.71 22.03
CA PHE A 469 18.12 -21.62 21.54
C PHE A 469 18.86 -20.83 20.47
N PHE A 470 18.20 -20.62 19.33
CA PHE A 470 18.70 -19.80 18.23
C PHE A 470 17.85 -18.54 18.09
N PHE A 471 18.48 -17.39 18.33
CA PHE A 471 17.83 -16.09 18.18
C PHE A 471 17.83 -15.63 16.72
N ALA A 472 16.69 -15.07 16.26
CA ALA A 472 16.48 -14.64 14.88
C ALA A 472 16.63 -15.78 13.85
N CYS A 473 16.13 -16.99 14.18
CA CYS A 473 16.19 -18.17 13.33
C CYS A 473 14.78 -18.60 12.92
N ARG A 474 14.58 -18.93 11.64
CA ARG A 474 13.33 -19.58 11.18
C ARG A 474 13.42 -21.08 11.41
N MET A 475 12.28 -21.72 11.62
CA MET A 475 12.21 -23.18 11.75
C MET A 475 12.77 -23.91 10.52
N SER A 476 12.59 -23.35 9.32
CA SER A 476 13.14 -23.89 8.06
C SER A 476 14.66 -23.94 8.02
N ASP A 477 15.32 -23.07 8.80
CA ASP A 477 16.77 -22.89 8.75
C ASP A 477 17.48 -23.66 9.88
N ALA A 478 16.71 -24.16 10.86
CA ALA A 478 17.22 -24.82 12.06
C ALA A 478 18.17 -25.99 11.74
N ASP A 479 17.85 -26.82 10.74
CA ASP A 479 18.71 -27.92 10.29
C ASP A 479 20.08 -27.44 9.82
N ALA A 480 20.10 -26.39 8.99
CA ALA A 480 21.31 -25.84 8.43
C ALA A 480 22.17 -25.17 9.50
N VAL A 481 21.53 -24.52 10.48
CA VAL A 481 22.19 -23.93 11.64
C VAL A 481 22.79 -25.02 12.54
N CYS A 482 22.03 -26.05 12.89
CA CYS A 482 22.51 -27.20 13.68
C CYS A 482 23.76 -27.84 13.07
N ARG A 483 23.75 -28.12 11.76
CA ARG A 483 24.92 -28.69 11.06
C ARG A 483 26.16 -27.80 11.08
N ARG A 484 25.99 -26.48 11.25
CA ARG A 484 27.09 -25.53 11.31
C ARG A 484 27.64 -25.38 12.72
N VAL A 485 26.78 -25.41 13.74
CA VAL A 485 27.19 -25.18 15.14
C VAL A 485 27.73 -26.45 15.79
N PHE A 486 27.28 -27.64 15.38
CA PHE A 486 27.81 -28.90 15.87
C PHE A 486 28.97 -29.39 15.00
N GLN A 487 30.13 -29.64 15.61
CA GLN A 487 31.33 -30.14 14.93
C GLN A 487 31.26 -31.63 14.58
N ARG A 488 30.27 -32.35 15.12
CA ARG A 488 30.00 -33.77 14.86
C ARG A 488 28.58 -33.93 14.32
N PRO A 489 28.30 -34.95 13.50
CA PRO A 489 26.93 -35.27 13.08
C PRO A 489 26.03 -35.46 14.30
N LEU A 490 24.83 -34.85 14.28
CA LEU A 490 23.90 -34.90 15.42
C LEU A 490 23.55 -36.35 15.81
N ALA A 491 23.44 -37.26 14.83
CA ALA A 491 23.15 -38.67 15.05
C ALA A 491 24.24 -39.44 15.84
N GLU A 492 25.45 -38.88 16.01
CA GLU A 492 26.50 -39.48 16.85
C GLU A 492 26.42 -39.04 18.32
N LEU A 493 25.59 -38.03 18.62
CA LEU A 493 25.50 -37.42 19.95
C LEU A 493 24.09 -37.55 20.53
N PHE A 494 23.07 -37.60 19.68
CA PHE A 494 21.67 -37.46 20.06
C PHE A 494 20.80 -38.58 19.50
N GLN A 495 19.87 -39.07 20.32
CA GLN A 495 18.84 -40.05 19.94
C GLN A 495 17.69 -39.42 19.15
N GLY A 496 17.39 -38.16 19.43
CA GLY A 496 16.26 -37.45 18.84
C GLY A 496 16.27 -35.96 19.19
N GLU A 497 15.40 -35.22 18.53
CA GLU A 497 15.23 -33.79 18.75
C GLU A 497 13.75 -33.38 18.76
N GLU A 498 13.42 -32.40 19.58
CA GLU A 498 12.14 -31.71 19.61
C GLU A 498 12.36 -30.23 19.33
N ARG A 499 11.56 -29.64 18.44
CA ARG A 499 11.74 -28.25 17.99
C ARG A 499 10.49 -27.42 18.25
N TYR A 500 10.70 -26.23 18.81
CA TYR A 500 9.65 -25.26 19.11
C TYR A 500 9.99 -23.94 18.40
N GLY A 501 9.10 -23.47 17.52
CA GLY A 501 9.31 -22.26 16.71
C GLY A 501 8.27 -21.17 16.89
N ASP A 502 7.22 -21.47 17.66
CA ASP A 502 6.21 -20.50 18.07
C ASP A 502 6.51 -20.03 19.50
N GLY A 503 6.33 -18.74 19.76
CA GLY A 503 6.64 -18.15 21.06
C GLY A 503 5.89 -18.81 22.21
N ARG A 504 4.62 -19.20 22.01
CA ARG A 504 3.84 -19.88 23.05
C ARG A 504 4.38 -21.28 23.31
N ALA A 505 4.69 -22.04 22.26
CA ALA A 505 5.26 -23.38 22.39
C ALA A 505 6.63 -23.36 23.08
N ILE A 506 7.45 -22.35 22.80
CA ILE A 506 8.74 -22.14 23.49
C ILE A 506 8.50 -21.90 24.98
N ILE A 507 7.56 -21.02 25.35
CA ILE A 507 7.25 -20.74 26.75
C ILE A 507 6.73 -21.98 27.49
N GLU A 508 5.82 -22.75 26.89
CA GLU A 508 5.30 -24.01 27.47
C GLU A 508 6.43 -25.04 27.69
N ALA A 509 7.37 -25.16 26.74
CA ALA A 509 8.55 -26.01 26.89
C ALA A 509 9.49 -25.52 28.01
N LEU A 510 9.65 -24.19 28.16
CA LEU A 510 10.44 -23.61 29.25
C LEU A 510 9.79 -23.75 30.62
N ASP A 511 8.47 -23.76 30.72
CA ASP A 511 7.75 -24.03 31.97
C ASP A 511 8.05 -25.46 32.41
N THR A 512 7.96 -26.42 31.49
CA THR A 512 8.32 -27.83 31.76
C THR A 512 9.79 -27.96 32.16
N PHE A 513 10.68 -27.27 31.46
CA PHE A 513 12.12 -27.30 31.76
C PHE A 513 12.44 -26.66 33.12
N ALA A 514 11.73 -25.60 33.52
CA ALA A 514 11.89 -24.99 34.84
C ALA A 514 11.47 -25.97 35.96
N ASP A 515 10.37 -26.70 35.79
CA ASP A 515 9.94 -27.73 36.74
C ASP A 515 10.99 -28.88 36.87
N GLU A 516 11.63 -29.26 35.76
CA GLU A 516 12.74 -30.23 35.77
C GLU A 516 13.94 -29.72 36.59
N ILE A 517 14.30 -28.44 36.44
CA ILE A 517 15.40 -27.81 37.18
C ILE A 517 15.10 -27.77 38.68
N ASP A 518 13.87 -27.44 39.06
CA ASP A 518 13.44 -27.36 40.47
C ASP A 518 13.40 -28.74 41.15
N THR A 519 13.03 -29.78 40.40
CA THR A 519 13.01 -31.16 40.91
C THR A 519 14.39 -31.78 41.01
N ALA A 520 15.29 -31.52 40.05
CA ALA A 520 16.64 -32.03 40.02
C ALA A 520 17.62 -30.98 39.45
N PRO A 521 18.25 -30.14 40.29
CA PRO A 521 19.12 -29.06 39.83
C PRO A 521 20.30 -29.60 39.00
N PRO A 522 20.44 -29.19 37.73
CA PRO A 522 21.50 -29.70 36.87
C PRO A 522 22.87 -29.10 37.24
N PRO A 523 23.96 -29.83 36.98
CA PRO A 523 25.31 -29.32 37.19
C PRO A 523 25.61 -28.12 36.28
N ASP A 524 26.25 -27.10 36.83
CA ASP A 524 26.77 -25.96 36.06
C ASP A 524 28.15 -26.28 35.46
N TYR A 525 28.22 -26.35 34.13
CA TYR A 525 29.44 -26.65 33.38
C TYR A 525 30.28 -25.41 33.05
N SER A 526 29.86 -24.20 33.45
CA SER A 526 30.53 -22.93 33.10
C SER A 526 32.01 -22.91 33.47
N GLY A 527 32.34 -23.35 34.70
CA GLY A 527 33.72 -23.43 35.17
C GLY A 527 34.54 -24.48 34.43
N TRP A 528 33.95 -25.65 34.17
CA TRP A 528 34.63 -26.76 33.50
C TRP A 528 34.93 -26.44 32.03
N LEU A 529 33.99 -25.80 31.32
CA LEU A 529 34.17 -25.40 29.92
C LEU A 529 35.28 -24.35 29.80
N LYS A 530 35.29 -23.32 30.65
CA LYS A 530 36.35 -22.29 30.66
C LYS A 530 37.75 -22.87 30.86
N ILE A 531 37.89 -23.89 31.71
CA ILE A 531 39.19 -24.55 31.96
C ILE A 531 39.63 -25.41 30.77
N ASN A 532 38.68 -25.97 30.01
CA ASN A 532 38.95 -26.92 28.94
C ASN A 532 38.76 -26.35 27.53
N GLU A 533 38.65 -25.02 27.39
CA GLU A 533 38.67 -24.32 26.11
C GLU A 533 40.00 -24.62 25.38
N GLY A 534 39.92 -25.39 24.27
CA GLY A 534 41.06 -25.71 23.40
C GLY A 534 41.56 -27.16 23.43
N GLN A 535 40.99 -28.05 24.25
CA GLN A 535 41.27 -29.49 24.14
C GLN A 535 40.28 -30.17 23.18
N PRO A 536 40.73 -30.80 22.08
CA PRO A 536 39.84 -31.54 21.19
C PRO A 536 39.13 -32.66 21.94
N ALA A 537 37.85 -32.89 21.63
CA ALA A 537 37.09 -34.00 22.18
C ALA A 537 37.83 -35.32 21.87
N ALA A 538 38.13 -36.10 22.91
CA ALA A 538 38.82 -37.37 22.74
C ALA A 538 37.93 -38.31 21.90
N PRO A 539 38.47 -39.01 20.88
CA PRO A 539 37.69 -39.99 20.15
C PRO A 539 37.26 -41.10 21.11
N ALA A 540 35.96 -41.43 21.11
CA ALA A 540 35.40 -42.51 21.91
C ALA A 540 36.16 -43.81 21.60
N ALA A 541 36.80 -44.38 22.63
CA ALA A 541 37.53 -45.64 22.51
C ALA A 541 36.54 -46.78 22.30
N VAL A 542 36.42 -47.26 21.05
CA VAL A 542 35.69 -48.49 20.73
C VAL A 542 36.51 -49.67 21.23
N SER A 543 36.02 -50.32 22.28
CA SER A 543 36.56 -51.58 22.79
C SER A 543 36.26 -52.71 21.79
N VAL A 544 37.24 -53.03 20.96
CA VAL A 544 37.20 -54.18 20.03
C VAL A 544 37.40 -55.46 20.83
N GLN A 545 36.32 -56.22 21.05
CA GLN A 545 36.44 -57.64 21.37
C GLN A 545 36.63 -58.43 20.07
N ALA A 546 37.82 -59.01 19.94
CA ALA A 546 38.17 -59.96 18.92
C ALA A 546 37.41 -61.28 19.15
N ASN A 547 36.65 -61.74 18.14
CA ASN A 547 36.62 -63.16 17.86
C ASN A 547 36.39 -63.37 16.36
N GLY A 548 37.35 -64.05 15.74
CA GLY A 548 37.37 -64.27 14.30
C GLY A 548 36.48 -65.44 13.88
N GLN A 549 35.98 -65.36 12.66
CA GLN A 549 35.98 -66.48 11.72
C GLN A 549 35.73 -65.97 10.30
N THR A 550 36.73 -66.24 9.46
CA THR A 550 36.73 -66.15 7.99
C THR A 550 35.88 -67.24 7.37
N VAL A 551 35.08 -66.93 6.34
CA VAL A 551 34.98 -67.64 5.02
C VAL A 551 34.12 -66.78 4.04
N PRO A 552 34.54 -66.57 2.77
CA PRO A 552 33.80 -65.87 1.68
C PRO A 552 33.11 -66.88 0.71
N PRO A 553 32.61 -66.59 -0.52
CA PRO A 553 32.16 -65.35 -1.20
C PRO A 553 30.79 -65.49 -1.97
N THR A 554 30.42 -64.44 -2.73
CA THR A 554 29.76 -64.44 -4.08
C THR A 554 28.21 -64.48 -4.24
N PRO A 555 27.64 -64.09 -5.42
CA PRO A 555 26.85 -62.86 -5.61
C PRO A 555 25.41 -63.14 -6.13
N SER A 556 24.78 -62.17 -6.82
CA SER A 556 23.45 -62.16 -7.48
C SER A 556 22.28 -61.67 -6.60
N ALA A 557 21.27 -60.93 -7.08
CA ALA A 557 20.92 -60.43 -8.41
C ALA A 557 19.78 -59.38 -8.25
N ASN A 558 19.48 -58.72 -9.37
CA ASN A 558 18.20 -58.11 -9.77
C ASN A 558 17.90 -56.62 -9.43
N ALA A 559 18.13 -55.81 -10.47
CA ALA A 559 17.25 -54.73 -10.94
C ALA A 559 15.84 -55.31 -11.33
N PRO A 560 14.76 -54.52 -11.64
CA PRO A 560 14.80 -53.18 -12.24
C PRO A 560 13.70 -52.16 -11.85
N ALA A 561 13.96 -50.93 -12.31
CA ALA A 561 13.07 -49.87 -12.82
C ALA A 561 11.58 -49.81 -12.43
N ALA A 562 11.14 -48.62 -12.00
CA ALA A 562 9.80 -48.11 -12.31
C ALA A 562 9.77 -46.57 -12.40
N THR A 563 9.16 -46.13 -13.49
CA THR A 563 8.91 -44.80 -14.01
C THR A 563 7.79 -44.04 -13.28
N ALA A 564 7.94 -42.72 -13.25
CA ALA A 564 6.93 -41.64 -13.36
C ALA A 564 5.48 -41.88 -12.87
N ALA A 565 5.05 -41.06 -11.90
CA ALA A 565 3.65 -40.81 -11.59
C ALA A 565 3.33 -39.31 -11.65
N ALA A 566 2.28 -38.97 -12.41
CA ALA A 566 1.63 -37.66 -12.53
C ALA A 566 0.29 -37.68 -11.74
N PRO A 567 -0.38 -36.54 -11.52
CA PRO A 567 -1.09 -36.23 -10.28
C PRO A 567 -2.59 -36.58 -10.27
N ALA A 568 -3.13 -36.68 -9.06
CA ALA A 568 -4.50 -37.07 -8.75
C ALA A 568 -5.50 -35.89 -8.73
N THR A 569 -6.70 -36.16 -9.25
CA THR A 569 -7.91 -35.33 -9.28
C THR A 569 -8.67 -35.38 -7.94
N PRO A 570 -9.32 -34.29 -7.47
CA PRO A 570 -10.17 -34.32 -6.28
C PRO A 570 -11.61 -34.74 -6.59
N GLY A 571 -12.20 -35.42 -5.60
CA GLY A 571 -13.52 -36.04 -5.64
C GLY A 571 -14.71 -35.11 -5.34
N ASN A 572 -15.84 -35.59 -5.85
CA ASN A 572 -17.18 -35.03 -5.95
C ASN A 572 -17.93 -34.94 -4.59
N ILE A 573 -18.64 -33.84 -4.32
CA ILE A 573 -19.67 -33.73 -3.26
C ILE A 573 -20.96 -33.17 -3.89
N ALA A 574 -22.08 -33.83 -3.54
CA ALA A 574 -23.41 -33.75 -4.12
C ALA A 574 -24.22 -32.46 -3.77
N PRO A 575 -25.30 -32.13 -4.52
CA PRO A 575 -25.99 -30.85 -4.46
C PRO A 575 -27.12 -30.81 -3.42
N ILE A 576 -27.37 -29.64 -2.83
CA ILE A 576 -28.45 -29.37 -1.87
C ILE A 576 -29.50 -28.49 -2.55
N HIS A 577 -30.75 -28.98 -2.60
CA HIS A 577 -31.99 -28.24 -2.93
C HIS A 577 -32.16 -27.04 -1.97
N GLY A 578 -32.60 -25.84 -2.34
CA GLY A 578 -33.73 -25.52 -3.21
C GLY A 578 -35.00 -25.27 -2.36
N ASP A 579 -35.02 -24.18 -1.57
CA ASP A 579 -36.22 -23.44 -1.12
C ASP A 579 -35.83 -22.33 -0.12
N LEU A 580 -36.16 -21.06 -0.42
CA LEU A 580 -36.52 -19.97 0.51
C LEU A 580 -36.51 -18.60 -0.22
N LEU A 581 -37.53 -18.37 -1.06
CA LEU A 581 -38.05 -17.04 -1.40
C LEU A 581 -39.58 -17.18 -1.49
N PRO A 582 -40.34 -16.52 -0.60
CA PRO A 582 -41.13 -15.39 -1.08
C PRO A 582 -41.33 -14.30 0.00
N ALA A 583 -40.76 -13.11 -0.19
CA ALA A 583 -41.13 -11.93 0.61
C ALA A 583 -40.87 -10.58 -0.10
N LEU A 584 -40.97 -10.52 -1.44
CA LEU A 584 -40.72 -9.29 -2.21
C LEU A 584 -41.82 -8.92 -3.20
N ASP A 585 -43.06 -9.33 -2.97
CA ASP A 585 -44.19 -8.97 -3.85
C ASP A 585 -45.43 -8.38 -3.15
N ALA A 586 -45.29 -7.90 -1.91
CA ALA A 586 -46.42 -7.37 -1.13
C ALA A 586 -46.19 -5.97 -0.51
N ALA A 587 -45.45 -5.09 -1.19
CA ALA A 587 -45.32 -3.67 -0.78
C ALA A 587 -45.59 -2.67 -1.92
N ALA A 588 -46.13 -3.13 -3.05
CA ALA A 588 -46.56 -2.27 -4.15
C ALA A 588 -48.09 -2.26 -4.23
N ARG A 589 -48.76 -1.56 -3.30
CA ARG A 589 -50.12 -1.00 -3.40
C ARG A 589 -50.63 -0.61 -2.01
N THR A 590 -50.34 0.63 -1.60
CA THR A 590 -51.17 1.56 -0.80
C THR A 590 -50.24 2.55 -0.11
N ASP A 591 -50.19 3.81 -0.54
CA ASP A 591 -50.60 4.90 0.35
C ASP A 591 -50.57 6.26 -0.36
N LEU A 592 -51.67 6.97 -0.16
CA LEU A 592 -51.92 8.32 -0.64
C LEU A 592 -51.04 9.33 0.11
N ALA A 593 -50.65 10.36 -0.64
CA ALA A 593 -49.86 11.53 -0.25
C ALA A 593 -49.95 11.97 1.22
N LYS A 594 -48.80 11.95 1.90
CA LYS A 594 -48.49 12.82 3.04
C LYS A 594 -47.25 13.66 2.72
N PRO A 595 -47.18 14.94 3.15
CA PRO A 595 -46.02 15.79 2.91
C PRO A 595 -44.79 15.18 3.61
N ARG A 596 -43.72 14.96 2.82
CA ARG A 596 -42.46 14.38 3.26
C ARG A 596 -41.80 15.28 4.31
N ALA A 597 -41.41 14.70 5.44
CA ALA A 597 -40.56 15.35 6.43
C ALA A 597 -39.20 15.71 5.82
N ALA A 598 -38.62 16.83 6.26
CA ALA A 598 -37.29 17.26 5.83
C ALA A 598 -36.24 16.16 6.13
N PRO A 599 -35.27 15.93 5.23
CA PRO A 599 -34.28 14.87 5.42
C PRO A 599 -33.46 15.13 6.69
N GLN A 600 -33.33 14.09 7.52
CA GLN A 600 -32.51 14.09 8.72
C GLN A 600 -31.04 14.18 8.30
N ARG A 601 -30.30 15.13 8.87
CA ARG A 601 -28.85 15.28 8.65
C ARG A 601 -28.12 14.09 9.24
N ALA A 602 -27.58 13.22 8.39
CA ALA A 602 -26.53 12.30 8.81
C ALA A 602 -25.21 13.09 8.86
N PRO A 603 -24.56 13.25 10.02
CA PRO A 603 -23.15 13.60 10.06
C PRO A 603 -22.37 12.37 9.57
N LEU A 604 -21.44 12.57 8.63
CA LEU A 604 -20.50 11.54 8.19
C LEU A 604 -19.10 12.17 8.21
N PRO A 605 -18.07 11.38 8.59
CA PRO A 605 -16.70 11.84 8.68
C PRO A 605 -16.13 12.00 7.26
N LEU A 606 -15.66 13.20 6.95
CA LEU A 606 -14.70 13.41 5.88
C LEU A 606 -13.34 13.01 6.47
N LYS A 607 -12.63 12.06 5.86
CA LYS A 607 -11.29 11.64 6.31
C LYS A 607 -10.26 12.23 5.37
N ALA A 608 -9.61 13.33 5.74
CA ALA A 608 -8.74 14.12 4.85
C ALA A 608 -7.67 13.27 4.14
#